data_AF-A0A0N4WU27-F1
#
_entry.id   AF-A0A0N4WU27-F1
#
_cell.length_a   1.000
_cell.length_b   1.000
_cell.length_c   1.000
_cell.angle_alpha   90.00
_cell.angle_beta   90.00
_cell.angle_gamma   90.00
#
_symmetry.space_group_name_H-M   'P 1'
#
loop_
_entity.id
_entity.type
_entity.pdbx_description
1 polymer ?
#
loop_
_entity_poly.entity_id
_entity_poly.type
_entity_poly.pdbx_seq_one_letter_code
_entity_poly.pdbx_strand_id
1 'polypeptide(L)'
;MQMVVRNNVGRTSIRPYRSPITRLYLDRELYKVRLSLLPNQPYPQNALEAYESIRSFVENAADGCWSIQTDPPRISFRTQTLLSERITLRNNSSSVGRIAYSIICKAARIALLEDIRQRKTITVQKAIERGRSTIEAQRKGVLRKRRLLIKDSTTGDIPSSFEPCPPFCIDESEHALSLLRIGRSPGPDRISAEQLALAKSTIAPLLTELLNGIKQGDPIPEDLTTAHVKLLFKKGDPNNVSNYRPISLISGVLKAVTRAILNRIDKKLEESESPIRVTIQRGIKQGDTLSPKLFNPTLQMVLDFIDWGECGLSIGGRLLSSLDYADDVTLLASSRVMLKKMLQLLSNASTKVGLHIDPEKSKLLTSSKTSRHPICIDGRVFAFVDHALYLGCCFSFPPSSADEIAHRIRCGWNAFRRLQYILCNRKVPLPLTASIRLLYNPDRTLYSKKDGKEDARITLLDRWSCERIRALTKVRDWINEAPRRKLTWARKISEMDENVWARVITTWIPYDYVDRRRRGHSMAR
;
A
#
# COMPACT_ATOMS: atom_id res chain seq x y z
N MET A 1 -35.76 -14.26 -30.13
CA MET A 1 -34.42 -14.89 -30.28
C MET A 1 -34.05 -15.53 -28.95
N GLN A 2 -33.39 -16.69 -28.95
CA GLN A 2 -33.42 -17.65 -27.83
C GLN A 2 -32.68 -17.20 -26.56
N MET A 3 -33.23 -17.54 -25.40
CA MET A 3 -32.49 -17.57 -24.14
C MET A 3 -31.47 -18.72 -24.18
N VAL A 4 -30.21 -18.43 -23.86
CA VAL A 4 -29.24 -19.46 -23.48
C VAL A 4 -29.03 -19.38 -21.97
N VAL A 5 -29.78 -20.22 -21.25
CA VAL A 5 -29.60 -20.43 -19.81
C VAL A 5 -28.31 -21.21 -19.60
N ARG A 6 -27.32 -20.66 -18.89
CA ARG A 6 -26.15 -21.44 -18.44
C ARG A 6 -26.50 -22.24 -17.19
N ASN A 7 -26.47 -23.56 -17.33
CA ASN A 7 -26.60 -24.51 -16.22
C ASN A 7 -25.56 -24.24 -15.13
N ASN A 8 -26.03 -23.81 -13.95
CA ASN A 8 -25.23 -23.85 -12.73
C ASN A 8 -25.18 -25.28 -12.19
N VAL A 9 -24.36 -26.14 -12.80
CA VAL A 9 -23.93 -27.38 -12.13
C VAL A 9 -23.10 -26.96 -10.92
N GLY A 10 -23.56 -27.36 -9.73
CA GLY A 10 -23.02 -26.88 -8.46
C GLY A 10 -21.56 -27.29 -8.25
N ARG A 11 -20.62 -26.39 -8.56
CA ARG A 11 -19.28 -26.47 -7.98
C ARG A 11 -19.33 -25.96 -6.54
N THR A 12 -19.57 -26.90 -5.63
CA THR A 12 -19.14 -26.81 -4.23
C THR A 12 -17.61 -26.73 -4.21
N SER A 13 -17.05 -25.56 -4.56
CA SER A 13 -15.67 -25.22 -4.23
C SER A 13 -15.58 -25.01 -2.72
N ILE A 14 -15.63 -26.12 -1.98
CA ILE A 14 -15.05 -26.21 -0.65
C ILE A 14 -13.60 -25.83 -0.86
N ARG A 15 -13.26 -24.56 -0.58
CA ARG A 15 -11.85 -24.21 -0.37
C ARG A 15 -11.38 -25.17 0.72
N PRO A 16 -10.27 -25.91 0.51
CA PRO A 16 -9.74 -26.77 1.55
C PRO A 16 -9.64 -25.95 2.82
N TYR A 17 -10.06 -26.56 3.94
CA TYR A 17 -10.00 -25.94 5.25
C TYR A 17 -8.60 -25.37 5.39
N ARG A 18 -8.47 -24.03 5.36
CA ARG A 18 -7.19 -23.41 5.69
C ARG A 18 -6.99 -23.76 7.15
N SER A 19 -6.06 -24.68 7.39
CA SER A 19 -5.46 -24.89 8.69
C SER A 19 -5.19 -23.50 9.30
N PRO A 20 -5.40 -23.33 10.63
CA PRO A 20 -4.99 -22.10 11.28
C PRO A 20 -3.56 -21.83 10.84
N ILE A 21 -3.30 -20.65 10.28
CA ILE A 21 -1.98 -20.33 9.71
C ILE A 21 -1.01 -20.38 10.89
N THR A 22 -0.32 -21.50 11.05
CA THR A 22 0.69 -21.77 12.06
C THR A 22 1.90 -20.94 11.68
N ARG A 23 1.78 -19.65 11.97
CA ARG A 23 2.84 -18.68 11.78
C ARG A 23 3.87 -18.97 12.86
N LEU A 24 5.00 -19.51 12.42
CA LEU A 24 6.19 -19.58 13.25
C LEU A 24 6.61 -18.15 13.57
N TYR A 25 6.83 -17.88 14.86
CA TYR A 25 7.36 -16.63 15.36
C TYR A 25 8.70 -16.92 16.03
N LEU A 26 9.69 -16.08 15.79
CA LEU A 26 10.94 -16.10 16.51
C LEU A 26 10.71 -15.54 17.92
N ASP A 27 10.98 -16.32 18.96
CA ASP A 27 11.09 -15.80 20.30
C ASP A 27 12.33 -14.92 20.38
N ARG A 28 12.11 -13.62 20.59
CA ARG A 28 13.17 -12.60 20.51
C ARG A 28 14.11 -12.65 21.70
N GLU A 29 13.62 -13.02 22.87
CA GLU A 29 14.44 -13.01 24.08
C GLU A 29 15.26 -14.30 24.15
N LEU A 30 14.65 -15.45 23.81
CA LEU A 30 15.39 -16.70 23.66
C LEU A 30 16.46 -16.60 22.55
N TYR A 31 16.14 -15.96 21.42
CA TYR A 31 17.11 -15.71 20.34
C TYR A 31 18.27 -14.84 20.80
N LYS A 32 18.03 -13.74 21.53
CA LYS A 32 19.12 -12.91 22.12
C LYS A 32 20.00 -13.70 23.08
N VAL A 33 19.41 -14.56 23.92
CA VAL A 33 20.18 -15.41 24.84
C VAL A 33 21.06 -16.37 24.04
N ARG A 34 20.53 -17.07 23.03
CA ARG A 34 21.35 -17.94 22.16
C ARG A 34 22.44 -17.17 21.41
N LEU A 35 22.17 -15.95 20.92
CA LEU A 35 23.18 -15.09 20.30
C LEU A 35 24.38 -14.80 21.24
N SER A 36 24.14 -14.63 22.54
CA SER A 36 25.21 -14.41 23.53
C SER A 36 26.00 -15.66 23.93
N LEU A 37 25.50 -16.85 23.58
CA LEU A 37 26.12 -18.14 23.92
C LEU A 37 26.87 -18.76 22.74
N LEU A 38 26.70 -18.24 21.51
CA LEU A 38 27.41 -18.73 20.34
C LEU A 38 28.85 -18.22 20.32
N PRO A 39 29.84 -19.07 19.95
CA PRO A 39 31.20 -18.62 19.75
C PRO A 39 31.29 -17.65 18.57
N ASN A 40 32.27 -16.75 18.64
CA ASN A 40 32.66 -15.92 17.50
C ASN A 40 32.95 -16.82 16.30
N GLN A 41 32.38 -16.46 15.14
CA GLN A 41 32.69 -17.16 13.90
C GLN A 41 34.14 -16.87 13.49
N PRO A 42 34.83 -17.81 12.79
CA PRO A 42 36.12 -17.52 12.19
C PRO A 42 36.00 -16.34 11.22
N TYR A 43 37.09 -15.58 11.07
CA TYR A 43 37.09 -14.43 10.17
C TYR A 43 37.10 -14.91 8.71
N PRO A 44 36.09 -14.56 7.89
CA PRO A 44 35.98 -15.03 6.52
C PRO A 44 37.06 -14.41 5.64
N GLN A 45 37.58 -15.18 4.67
CA GLN A 45 38.60 -14.71 3.73
C GLN A 45 38.02 -14.16 2.42
N ASN A 46 36.73 -14.40 2.15
CA ASN A 46 36.04 -14.00 0.92
C ASN A 46 34.54 -13.83 1.16
N ALA A 47 33.84 -13.27 0.18
CA ALA A 47 32.41 -13.01 0.22
C ALA A 47 31.56 -14.28 0.44
N LEU A 48 31.98 -15.44 -0.08
CA LEU A 48 31.22 -16.68 0.08
C LEU A 48 31.28 -17.18 1.53
N GLU A 49 32.47 -17.27 2.10
CA GLU A 49 32.68 -17.60 3.53
C GLU A 49 31.98 -16.63 4.47
N ALA A 50 32.00 -15.33 4.13
CA ALA A 50 31.31 -14.31 4.91
C ALA A 50 29.79 -14.53 4.92
N TYR A 51 29.22 -14.89 3.76
CA TYR A 51 27.80 -15.22 3.65
C TYR A 51 27.43 -16.55 4.34
N GLU A 52 28.24 -17.60 4.18
CA GLU A 52 28.06 -18.88 4.87
C GLU A 52 28.11 -18.71 6.40
N SER A 53 29.02 -17.88 6.89
CA SER A 53 29.14 -17.54 8.31
C SER A 53 27.90 -16.78 8.82
N ILE A 54 27.33 -15.86 8.03
CA ILE A 54 26.05 -15.21 8.37
C ILE A 54 24.91 -16.23 8.42
N ARG A 55 24.81 -17.14 7.44
CA ARG A 55 23.75 -18.16 7.40
C ARG A 55 23.87 -19.10 8.61
N SER A 56 25.03 -19.74 8.79
CA SER A 56 25.31 -20.66 9.88
C SER A 56 25.04 -20.04 11.25
N PHE A 57 25.56 -18.83 11.50
CA PHE A 57 25.34 -18.12 12.76
C PHE A 57 23.84 -17.83 13.02
N VAL A 58 23.11 -17.37 12.01
CA VAL A 58 21.66 -17.08 12.13
C VAL A 58 20.81 -18.33 12.32
N GLU A 59 21.17 -19.44 11.67
CA GLU A 59 20.47 -20.72 11.80
C GLU A 59 20.72 -21.34 13.17
N ASN A 60 21.98 -21.40 13.62
CA ASN A 60 22.36 -21.91 14.94
C ASN A 60 21.78 -21.08 16.11
N ALA A 61 21.65 -19.76 15.92
CA ALA A 61 20.99 -18.88 16.88
C ALA A 61 19.46 -19.08 16.91
N ALA A 62 18.86 -19.41 15.77
CA ALA A 62 17.41 -19.56 15.61
C ALA A 62 16.90 -20.96 15.94
N ASP A 63 17.77 -21.97 16.00
CA ASP A 63 17.44 -23.29 16.52
C ASP A 63 16.77 -23.20 17.91
N GLY A 64 15.73 -24.00 18.13
CA GLY A 64 14.88 -23.94 19.33
C GLY A 64 14.10 -22.63 19.57
N CYS A 65 14.38 -21.53 18.85
CA CYS A 65 13.75 -20.23 19.06
C CYS A 65 12.41 -20.04 18.34
N TRP A 66 11.97 -21.03 17.56
CA TRP A 66 10.73 -20.95 16.78
C TRP A 66 9.52 -21.44 17.58
N SER A 67 8.64 -20.52 17.96
CA SER A 67 7.37 -20.85 18.61
C SER A 67 6.20 -20.82 17.64
N ILE A 68 5.27 -21.77 17.79
CA ILE A 68 3.94 -21.66 17.18
C ILE A 68 3.09 -20.78 18.10
N GLN A 69 3.16 -19.46 17.90
CA GLN A 69 2.25 -18.56 18.59
C GLN A 69 0.87 -18.68 17.94
N THR A 70 -0.05 -19.35 18.63
CA THR A 70 -1.48 -19.14 18.36
C THR A 70 -1.77 -17.66 18.61
N ASP A 71 -2.37 -16.97 17.61
CA ASP A 71 -2.79 -15.57 17.76
C ASP A 71 -3.49 -15.43 19.13
N PRO A 72 -3.04 -14.54 20.05
CA PRO A 72 -3.66 -14.40 21.36
C PRO A 72 -5.17 -14.17 21.15
N PRO A 73 -6.02 -14.95 21.83
CA PRO A 73 -7.33 -15.30 21.31
C PRO A 73 -8.11 -14.05 20.93
N ARG A 74 -8.84 -14.10 19.81
CA ARG A 74 -9.48 -12.90 19.22
C ARG A 74 -10.54 -12.25 20.11
N ILE A 75 -10.83 -12.87 21.24
CA ILE A 75 -11.79 -12.54 22.28
C ILE A 75 -11.19 -12.96 23.62
N SER A 76 -11.37 -12.16 24.67
CA SER A 76 -10.87 -12.49 26.01
C SER A 76 -11.55 -13.75 26.57
N PHE A 77 -10.95 -14.37 27.60
CA PHE A 77 -11.53 -15.55 28.25
C PHE A 77 -12.97 -15.28 28.73
N ARG A 78 -13.21 -14.13 29.36
CA ARG A 78 -14.56 -13.63 29.72
C ARG A 78 -15.53 -13.63 28.54
N THR A 79 -15.11 -13.10 27.38
CA THR A 79 -15.92 -13.10 26.16
C THR A 79 -16.15 -14.52 25.62
N GLN A 80 -15.19 -15.43 25.74
CA GLN A 80 -15.35 -16.84 25.36
C GLN A 80 -16.40 -17.53 26.23
N THR A 81 -16.32 -17.41 27.56
CA THR A 81 -17.28 -17.99 28.50
C THR A 81 -18.70 -17.49 28.21
N LEU A 82 -18.88 -16.17 28.06
CA LEU A 82 -20.18 -15.57 27.71
C LEU A 82 -20.71 -16.03 26.35
N LEU A 83 -19.84 -16.33 25.38
CA LEU A 83 -20.25 -16.88 24.08
C LEU A 83 -20.60 -18.37 24.15
N SER A 84 -19.94 -19.14 25.02
CA SER A 84 -20.26 -20.55 25.29
C SER A 84 -21.59 -20.70 26.04
N GLU A 85 -21.80 -19.92 27.11
CA GLU A 85 -23.08 -19.84 27.83
C GLU A 85 -24.23 -19.39 26.90
N ARG A 86 -23.95 -18.46 25.98
CA ARG A 86 -24.92 -18.08 24.95
C ARG A 86 -25.29 -19.24 24.03
N ILE A 87 -24.36 -20.16 23.74
CA ILE A 87 -24.62 -21.32 22.89
C ILE A 87 -25.45 -22.36 23.64
N THR A 88 -25.16 -22.64 24.91
CA THR A 88 -25.94 -23.61 25.71
C THR A 88 -27.37 -23.12 25.96
N LEU A 89 -27.55 -21.83 26.28
CA LEU A 89 -28.88 -21.24 26.51
C LEU A 89 -29.71 -21.04 25.23
N ARG A 90 -29.11 -21.16 24.03
CA ARG A 90 -29.74 -20.80 22.75
C ARG A 90 -31.02 -21.57 22.43
N ASN A 91 -31.10 -22.82 22.89
CA ASN A 91 -32.22 -23.72 22.62
C ASN A 91 -33.11 -23.93 23.88
N ASN A 92 -32.86 -23.19 24.97
CA ASN A 92 -33.62 -23.33 26.21
C ASN A 92 -35.01 -22.66 26.06
N SER A 93 -36.05 -23.48 26.06
CA SER A 93 -37.44 -23.05 25.83
C SER A 93 -38.12 -22.44 27.05
N SER A 94 -37.56 -22.58 28.26
CA SER A 94 -38.12 -22.03 29.50
C SER A 94 -38.14 -20.49 29.52
N SER A 95 -39.07 -19.89 30.27
CA SER A 95 -39.15 -18.42 30.43
C SER A 95 -37.86 -17.84 31.04
N VAL A 96 -37.36 -18.48 32.11
CA VAL A 96 -36.09 -18.14 32.77
C VAL A 96 -34.91 -18.28 31.80
N GLY A 97 -34.86 -19.36 31.00
CA GLY A 97 -33.83 -19.58 29.99
C GLY A 97 -33.79 -18.50 28.91
N ARG A 98 -34.96 -18.01 28.45
CA ARG A 98 -35.05 -16.89 27.48
C ARG A 98 -34.55 -15.57 28.07
N ILE A 99 -34.85 -15.30 29.34
CA ILE A 99 -34.37 -14.11 30.06
C ILE A 99 -32.85 -14.18 30.22
N ALA A 100 -32.31 -15.31 30.70
CA ALA A 100 -30.88 -15.56 30.82
C ALA A 100 -30.16 -15.42 29.47
N TYR A 101 -30.68 -16.02 28.40
CA TYR A 101 -30.14 -15.88 27.05
C TYR A 101 -30.06 -14.42 26.58
N SER A 102 -31.07 -13.59 26.90
CA SER A 102 -31.09 -12.16 26.58
C SER A 102 -30.01 -11.38 27.34
N ILE A 103 -29.88 -11.64 28.64
CA ILE A 103 -28.85 -11.03 29.51
C ILE A 103 -27.45 -11.39 29.02
N ILE A 104 -27.17 -12.67 28.79
CA ILE A 104 -25.89 -13.16 28.27
C ILE A 104 -25.60 -12.60 26.87
N CYS A 105 -26.61 -12.46 25.99
CA CYS A 105 -26.44 -11.78 24.70
C CYS A 105 -26.04 -10.31 24.83
N LYS A 106 -26.53 -9.59 25.85
CA LYS A 106 -26.14 -8.20 26.14
C LYS A 106 -24.72 -8.14 26.71
N ALA A 107 -24.40 -8.99 27.68
CA ALA A 107 -23.06 -9.09 28.29
C ALA A 107 -21.98 -9.44 27.25
N ALA A 108 -22.20 -10.48 26.43
CA ALA A 108 -21.28 -10.90 25.37
C ALA A 108 -21.04 -9.78 24.33
N ARG A 109 -22.04 -8.94 24.04
CA ARG A 109 -21.89 -7.79 23.14
C ARG A 109 -21.01 -6.70 23.74
N ILE A 110 -21.15 -6.41 25.04
CA ILE A 110 -20.33 -5.43 25.75
C ILE A 110 -18.88 -5.92 25.81
N ALA A 111 -18.65 -7.17 26.24
CA ALA A 111 -17.32 -7.77 26.32
C ALA A 111 -16.61 -7.81 24.93
N LEU A 112 -17.35 -8.11 23.84
CA LEU A 112 -16.83 -8.00 22.48
C LEU A 112 -16.41 -6.57 22.09
N LEU A 113 -17.12 -5.54 22.55
CA LEU A 113 -16.77 -4.14 22.29
C LEU A 113 -15.55 -3.70 23.12
N GLU A 114 -15.42 -4.18 24.35
CA GLU A 114 -14.24 -4.00 25.20
C GLU A 114 -13.00 -4.65 24.58
N ASP A 115 -13.08 -5.91 24.14
CA ASP A 115 -12.01 -6.60 23.42
C ASP A 115 -11.57 -5.85 22.15
N ILE A 116 -12.52 -5.29 21.39
CA ILE A 116 -12.24 -4.47 20.20
C ILE A 116 -11.55 -3.14 20.57
N ARG A 117 -11.98 -2.48 21.66
CA ARG A 117 -11.36 -1.24 22.14
C ARG A 117 -9.92 -1.48 22.59
N GLN A 118 -9.67 -2.47 23.46
CA GLN A 118 -8.33 -2.81 23.93
C GLN A 118 -7.37 -3.10 22.77
N ARG A 119 -7.81 -3.84 21.74
CA ARG A 119 -7.01 -4.09 20.51
C ARG A 119 -6.65 -2.81 19.78
N LYS A 120 -7.57 -1.86 19.66
CA LYS A 120 -7.29 -0.56 19.05
C LYS A 120 -6.27 0.21 19.87
N THR A 121 -6.43 0.28 21.19
CA THR A 121 -5.48 0.92 22.11
C THR A 121 -4.08 0.31 21.96
N ILE A 122 -3.94 -1.02 22.02
CA ILE A 122 -2.64 -1.70 21.83
C ILE A 122 -2.05 -1.43 20.43
N THR A 123 -2.89 -1.33 19.39
CA THR A 123 -2.42 -1.03 18.03
C THR A 123 -1.93 0.41 17.90
N VAL A 124 -2.60 1.37 18.55
CA VAL A 124 -2.20 2.78 18.62
C VAL A 124 -0.94 2.93 19.46
N GLN A 125 -0.85 2.29 20.63
CA GLN A 125 0.34 2.29 21.47
C GLN A 125 1.57 1.78 20.69
N LYS A 126 1.44 0.62 20.02
CA LYS A 126 2.47 0.07 19.12
C LYS A 126 2.77 0.92 17.87
N ALA A 127 1.95 1.92 17.56
CA ALA A 127 2.23 2.89 16.49
C ALA A 127 2.97 4.12 17.03
N ILE A 128 2.63 4.56 18.25
CA ILE A 128 3.30 5.63 19.00
C ILE A 128 4.72 5.20 19.36
N GLU A 129 4.89 4.03 20.00
CA GLU A 129 6.19 3.41 20.35
C GLU A 129 7.14 3.31 19.15
N ARG A 130 6.59 3.15 17.94
CA ARG A 130 7.36 2.98 16.70
C ARG A 130 7.66 4.29 15.98
N GLY A 131 7.29 5.45 16.53
CA GLY A 131 7.68 6.79 16.03
C GLY A 131 7.26 7.13 14.60
N ARG A 132 6.38 6.34 13.98
CA ARG A 132 6.22 6.34 12.51
C ARG A 132 5.72 7.66 11.93
N SER A 133 4.93 8.41 12.68
CA SER A 133 4.30 9.65 12.18
C SER A 133 5.24 10.86 12.23
N THR A 134 6.07 10.98 13.26
CA THR A 134 6.97 12.13 13.46
C THR A 134 8.24 12.01 12.62
N ILE A 135 8.86 10.83 12.59
CA ILE A 135 10.06 10.55 11.78
C ILE A 135 9.75 10.70 10.28
N GLU A 136 8.56 10.28 9.83
CA GLU A 136 8.15 10.42 8.42
C GLU A 136 7.76 11.87 8.07
N ALA A 137 7.26 12.67 9.03
CA ALA A 137 7.00 14.09 8.82
C ALA A 137 8.30 14.91 8.73
N GLN A 138 9.26 14.71 9.64
CA GLN A 138 10.56 15.40 9.61
C GLN A 138 11.33 15.10 8.32
N ARG A 139 11.36 13.83 7.87
CA ARG A 139 11.97 13.45 6.59
C ARG A 139 11.29 14.07 5.35
N LYS A 140 10.02 14.44 5.42
CA LYS A 140 9.30 15.11 4.31
C LYS A 140 9.49 16.62 4.30
N GLY A 141 9.96 17.24 5.39
CA GLY A 141 10.27 18.67 5.45
C GLY A 141 11.52 19.07 4.65
N VAL A 142 12.46 18.14 4.43
CA VAL A 142 13.72 18.40 3.72
C VAL A 142 13.62 17.94 2.26
N LEU A 143 12.89 18.68 1.45
CA LEU A 143 12.79 18.46 0.00
C LEU A 143 14.02 19.01 -0.74
N ARG A 144 15.17 18.33 -0.63
CA ARG A 144 16.29 18.52 -1.58
C ARG A 144 15.96 17.79 -2.90
N LYS A 145 16.02 18.51 -4.03
CA LYS A 145 15.97 17.91 -5.38
C LYS A 145 17.26 17.11 -5.60
N ARG A 146 17.19 15.78 -5.52
CA ARG A 146 18.30 14.87 -5.85
C ARG A 146 18.33 14.64 -7.36
N ARG A 147 19.49 14.84 -8.00
CA ARG A 147 19.67 14.72 -9.46
C ARG A 147 20.70 13.63 -9.80
N LEU A 148 20.34 12.67 -10.65
CA LEU A 148 21.33 11.97 -11.49
C LEU A 148 21.24 12.58 -12.90
N LEU A 149 22.16 12.22 -13.79
CA LEU A 149 21.96 12.30 -15.24
C LEU A 149 22.02 10.91 -15.83
N ILE A 150 21.43 10.75 -17.01
CA ILE A 150 21.66 9.59 -17.87
C ILE A 150 22.48 10.09 -19.06
N LYS A 151 23.30 9.22 -19.64
CA LYS A 151 24.17 9.59 -20.78
C LYS A 151 23.36 10.24 -21.90
N ASP A 152 23.97 11.23 -22.55
CA ASP A 152 23.54 11.60 -23.89
C ASP A 152 23.97 10.51 -24.86
N SER A 153 23.07 10.10 -25.76
CA SER A 153 23.26 8.90 -26.61
C SER A 153 24.26 9.10 -27.76
N THR A 154 24.80 10.31 -27.89
CA THR A 154 25.62 10.80 -29.01
C THR A 154 27.11 10.90 -28.68
N THR A 155 27.47 11.21 -27.42
CA THR A 155 28.85 11.56 -27.05
C THR A 155 29.63 10.41 -26.43
N GLY A 156 28.98 9.35 -25.95
CA GLY A 156 29.65 8.12 -25.50
C GLY A 156 30.45 8.22 -24.19
N ASP A 157 31.01 9.38 -23.87
CA ASP A 157 32.09 9.52 -22.89
C ASP A 157 31.68 9.31 -21.43
N ILE A 158 32.56 8.56 -20.76
CA ILE A 158 32.58 8.34 -19.32
C ILE A 158 33.73 9.20 -18.78
N PRO A 159 33.53 10.05 -17.75
CA PRO A 159 34.64 10.80 -17.16
C PRO A 159 35.74 9.84 -16.68
N SER A 160 36.98 10.15 -17.05
CA SER A 160 38.13 9.24 -16.99
C SER A 160 38.73 9.03 -15.59
N SER A 161 38.24 9.76 -14.58
CA SER A 161 38.70 9.66 -13.20
C SER A 161 37.52 9.46 -12.23
N PHE A 162 37.22 8.21 -11.89
CA PHE A 162 36.47 7.92 -10.68
C PHE A 162 37.44 7.81 -9.50
N GLU A 163 37.17 8.56 -8.43
CA GLU A 163 37.79 8.26 -7.14
C GLU A 163 37.47 6.81 -6.74
N PRO A 164 38.44 6.03 -6.24
CA PRO A 164 38.17 4.68 -5.77
C PRO A 164 37.09 4.71 -4.68
N CYS A 165 35.99 3.98 -4.90
CA CYS A 165 34.99 3.84 -3.85
C CYS A 165 35.66 3.21 -2.61
N PRO A 166 35.59 3.82 -1.42
CA PRO A 166 36.26 3.31 -0.22
C PRO A 166 35.68 1.95 0.20
N PRO A 167 36.39 1.14 1.01
CA PRO A 167 35.82 -0.07 1.61
C PRO A 167 34.60 0.28 2.48
N PHE A 168 33.65 -0.63 2.60
CA PHE A 168 32.56 -0.57 3.58
C PHE A 168 33.13 -0.75 4.99
N CYS A 169 32.51 -0.10 5.98
CA CYS A 169 32.85 -0.25 7.39
C CYS A 169 31.72 -0.91 8.19
N ILE A 170 32.06 -1.38 9.39
CA ILE A 170 31.13 -2.10 10.28
C ILE A 170 29.93 -1.23 10.65
N ASP A 171 30.11 0.06 10.91
CA ASP A 171 29.03 0.99 11.25
C ASP A 171 28.02 1.16 10.09
N GLU A 172 28.49 1.22 8.84
CA GLU A 172 27.62 1.28 7.67
C GLU A 172 26.78 0.00 7.52
N SER A 173 27.39 -1.16 7.77
CA SER A 173 26.74 -2.47 7.76
C SER A 173 25.71 -2.62 8.89
N GLU A 174 26.06 -2.22 10.12
CA GLU A 174 25.13 -2.25 11.25
C GLU A 174 23.97 -1.27 11.06
N HIS A 175 24.25 -0.07 10.54
CA HIS A 175 23.21 0.89 10.17
C HIS A 175 22.28 0.31 9.10
N ALA A 176 22.82 -0.36 8.08
CA ALA A 176 22.02 -1.01 7.04
C ALA A 176 21.11 -2.13 7.61
N LEU A 177 21.62 -2.95 8.53
CA LEU A 177 20.85 -3.97 9.26
C LEU A 177 19.73 -3.35 10.10
N SER A 178 19.99 -2.23 10.79
CA SER A 178 18.99 -1.52 11.60
C SER A 178 17.78 -0.98 10.80
N LEU A 179 17.98 -0.70 9.51
CA LEU A 179 16.96 -0.18 8.60
C LEU A 179 16.09 -1.27 7.95
N LEU A 180 16.35 -2.56 8.23
CA LEU A 180 15.58 -3.67 7.69
C LEU A 180 14.12 -3.66 8.19
N ARG A 181 13.18 -3.91 7.27
CA ARG A 181 11.75 -3.96 7.58
C ARG A 181 11.38 -5.32 8.17
N ILE A 182 11.35 -5.41 9.50
CA ILE A 182 10.91 -6.58 10.29
C ILE A 182 9.47 -7.00 9.92
N GLY A 183 9.17 -8.30 10.07
CA GLY A 183 7.84 -8.87 9.83
C GLY A 183 7.51 -9.11 8.35
N ARG A 184 8.52 -9.25 7.51
CA ARG A 184 8.43 -9.62 6.08
C ARG A 184 8.86 -11.07 5.88
N SER A 185 8.35 -11.71 4.84
CA SER A 185 8.77 -13.07 4.47
C SER A 185 10.24 -13.10 4.04
N PRO A 186 11.00 -14.16 4.39
CA PRO A 186 12.38 -14.37 3.95
C PRO A 186 12.47 -14.78 2.48
N GLY A 187 13.69 -14.91 1.96
CA GLY A 187 13.99 -15.36 0.60
C GLY A 187 14.13 -16.88 0.48
N PRO A 188 14.89 -17.37 -0.51
CA PRO A 188 15.30 -18.77 -0.63
C PRO A 188 16.10 -19.25 0.58
N ASP A 189 17.02 -18.40 1.04
CA ASP A 189 17.88 -18.51 2.23
C ASP A 189 17.14 -18.71 3.57
N ARG A 190 15.82 -18.51 3.64
CA ARG A 190 14.98 -18.55 4.86
C ARG A 190 15.37 -17.55 5.97
N ILE A 191 16.49 -16.84 5.84
CA ILE A 191 16.94 -15.78 6.75
C ILE A 191 15.94 -14.62 6.76
N SER A 192 15.35 -14.38 7.94
CA SER A 192 14.42 -13.26 8.12
C SER A 192 15.14 -11.96 8.47
N ALA A 193 14.52 -10.84 8.07
CA ALA A 193 14.94 -9.50 8.50
C ALA A 193 14.87 -9.28 10.03
N GLU A 194 14.19 -10.17 10.77
CA GLU A 194 14.07 -10.11 12.22
C GLU A 194 15.30 -10.72 12.92
N GLN A 195 15.74 -11.90 12.46
CA GLN A 195 17.00 -12.51 12.88
C GLN A 195 18.19 -11.57 12.66
N LEU A 196 18.29 -10.99 11.46
CA LEU A 196 19.35 -10.06 11.08
C LEU A 196 19.37 -8.77 11.93
N ALA A 197 18.20 -8.21 12.24
CA ALA A 197 18.11 -6.98 13.02
C ALA A 197 18.40 -7.20 14.52
N LEU A 198 18.09 -8.38 15.06
CA LEU A 198 18.41 -8.77 16.44
C LEU A 198 19.90 -9.11 16.61
N ALA A 199 20.51 -9.74 15.61
CA ALA A 199 21.92 -10.14 15.59
C ALA A 199 22.86 -9.08 14.98
N LYS A 200 22.41 -7.82 14.85
CA LYS A 200 23.06 -6.81 13.99
C LYS A 200 24.53 -6.53 14.34
N SER A 201 24.89 -6.51 15.62
CA SER A 201 26.26 -6.25 16.09
C SER A 201 27.23 -7.37 15.70
N THR A 202 26.80 -8.63 15.78
CA THR A 202 27.63 -9.79 15.42
C THR A 202 27.67 -10.03 13.91
N ILE A 203 26.61 -9.65 13.20
CA ILE A 203 26.51 -9.80 11.73
C ILE A 203 27.17 -8.65 10.97
N ALA A 204 27.26 -7.44 11.54
CA ALA A 204 27.83 -6.30 10.85
C ALA A 204 29.29 -6.49 10.35
N PRO A 205 30.21 -7.12 11.10
CA PRO A 205 31.54 -7.46 10.59
C PRO A 205 31.48 -8.40 9.39
N LEU A 206 30.73 -9.51 9.49
CA LEU A 206 30.59 -10.48 8.41
C LEU A 206 29.92 -9.87 7.16
N LEU A 207 28.92 -9.00 7.34
CA LEU A 207 28.27 -8.27 6.25
C LEU A 207 29.22 -7.27 5.59
N THR A 208 30.18 -6.72 6.34
CA THR A 208 31.21 -5.81 5.83
C THR A 208 32.19 -6.56 4.94
N GLU A 209 32.65 -7.75 5.35
CA GLU A 209 33.47 -8.61 4.49
C GLU A 209 32.73 -9.10 3.25
N LEU A 210 31.46 -9.50 3.38
CA LEU A 210 30.61 -9.82 2.23
C LEU A 210 30.52 -8.64 1.23
N LEU A 211 30.33 -7.41 1.72
CA LEU A 211 30.28 -6.21 0.89
C LEU A 211 31.64 -5.89 0.23
N ASN A 212 32.74 -6.04 0.97
CA ASN A 212 34.08 -5.73 0.50
C ASN A 212 34.62 -6.78 -0.48
N GLY A 213 34.38 -8.07 -0.25
CA GLY A 213 34.72 -9.15 -1.17
C GLY A 213 33.97 -9.02 -2.51
N ILE A 214 32.65 -8.81 -2.48
CA ILE A 214 31.86 -8.55 -3.71
C ILE A 214 32.38 -7.33 -4.46
N LYS A 215 32.83 -6.29 -3.74
CA LYS A 215 33.44 -5.09 -4.34
C LYS A 215 34.82 -5.35 -4.95
N GLN A 216 35.58 -6.30 -4.42
CA GLN A 216 36.91 -6.69 -4.93
C GLN A 216 36.83 -7.64 -6.13
N GLY A 217 35.68 -8.31 -6.33
CA GLY A 217 35.42 -9.17 -7.49
C GLY A 217 34.96 -10.59 -7.13
N ASP A 218 34.78 -10.91 -5.85
CA ASP A 218 34.33 -12.22 -5.41
C ASP A 218 32.97 -12.60 -6.01
N PRO A 219 32.74 -13.89 -6.30
CA PRO A 219 31.45 -14.36 -6.81
C PRO A 219 30.33 -14.08 -5.80
N ILE A 220 29.24 -13.47 -6.28
CA ILE A 220 28.04 -13.23 -5.48
C ILE A 220 27.38 -14.58 -5.13
N PRO A 221 27.16 -14.91 -3.85
CA PRO A 221 26.52 -16.16 -3.45
C PRO A 221 25.14 -16.39 -4.10
N GLU A 222 24.84 -17.63 -4.48
CA GLU A 222 23.69 -17.97 -5.32
C GLU A 222 22.35 -17.49 -4.75
N ASP A 223 22.10 -17.68 -3.44
CA ASP A 223 20.90 -17.21 -2.73
C ASP A 223 20.68 -15.69 -2.77
N LEU A 224 21.74 -14.91 -3.00
CA LEU A 224 21.66 -13.46 -3.17
C LEU A 224 21.30 -13.09 -4.62
N THR A 225 21.46 -14.01 -5.57
CA THR A 225 21.08 -13.82 -6.98
C THR A 225 19.64 -14.27 -7.25
N THR A 226 19.19 -15.34 -6.59
CA THR A 226 17.88 -15.99 -6.78
C THR A 226 16.75 -15.32 -5.96
N ALA A 227 15.50 -15.73 -6.21
CA ALA A 227 14.33 -15.24 -5.49
C ALA A 227 13.12 -16.17 -5.60
N HIS A 228 12.35 -16.32 -4.52
CA HIS A 228 11.06 -17.00 -4.56
C HIS A 228 9.97 -16.07 -5.13
N VAL A 229 9.54 -16.29 -6.37
CA VAL A 229 8.47 -15.49 -6.99
C VAL A 229 7.09 -15.98 -6.55
N LYS A 230 6.31 -15.11 -5.92
CA LYS A 230 4.89 -15.36 -5.59
C LYS A 230 3.97 -14.47 -6.44
N LEU A 231 3.05 -15.10 -7.16
CA LEU A 231 2.05 -14.40 -7.97
C LEU A 231 0.89 -13.90 -7.09
N LEU A 232 0.70 -12.58 -7.02
CA LEU A 232 -0.44 -11.94 -6.36
C LEU A 232 -1.49 -11.50 -7.37
N PHE A 233 -2.70 -12.07 -7.30
CA PHE A 233 -3.80 -11.71 -8.19
C PHE A 233 -4.19 -10.22 -8.06
N LYS A 234 -4.23 -9.51 -9.18
CA LYS A 234 -4.56 -8.07 -9.28
C LYS A 234 -6.07 -7.87 -9.51
N LYS A 235 -6.54 -8.17 -10.72
CA LYS A 235 -7.93 -8.03 -11.22
C LYS A 235 -8.05 -8.77 -12.56
N GLY A 236 -9.26 -9.10 -13.01
CA GLY A 236 -9.51 -9.71 -14.33
C GLY A 236 -9.89 -11.19 -14.22
N ASP A 237 -9.63 -11.95 -15.28
CA ASP A 237 -9.75 -13.41 -15.29
C ASP A 237 -8.61 -14.06 -14.47
N PRO A 238 -8.90 -14.88 -13.45
CA PRO A 238 -7.89 -15.63 -12.70
C PRO A 238 -7.10 -16.66 -13.52
N ASN A 239 -7.54 -17.04 -14.72
CA ASN A 239 -6.79 -17.99 -15.56
C ASN A 239 -5.69 -17.33 -16.40
N ASN A 240 -5.71 -16.00 -16.53
CA ASN A 240 -4.71 -15.27 -17.31
C ASN A 240 -3.57 -14.78 -16.39
N VAL A 241 -2.33 -15.22 -16.65
CA VAL A 241 -1.15 -14.91 -15.83
C VAL A 241 -0.85 -13.40 -15.79
N SER A 242 -1.17 -12.63 -16.83
CA SER A 242 -0.96 -11.17 -16.85
C SER A 242 -1.83 -10.40 -15.83
N ASN A 243 -2.89 -11.04 -15.30
CA ASN A 243 -3.70 -10.53 -14.22
C ASN A 243 -3.08 -10.72 -12.83
N TYR A 244 -1.87 -11.27 -12.74
CA TYR A 244 -1.10 -11.43 -11.51
C TYR A 244 0.11 -10.47 -11.50
N ARG A 245 0.48 -10.02 -10.30
CA ARG A 245 1.74 -9.31 -10.05
C ARG A 245 2.76 -10.31 -9.50
N PRO A 246 3.91 -10.54 -10.16
CA PRO A 246 5.01 -11.29 -9.56
C PRO A 246 5.65 -10.47 -8.45
N ILE A 247 5.71 -11.03 -7.24
CA ILE A 247 6.45 -10.46 -6.11
C ILE A 247 7.64 -11.35 -5.81
N SER A 248 8.85 -10.80 -5.93
CA SER A 248 10.09 -11.52 -5.63
C SER A 248 10.39 -11.47 -4.14
N LEU A 249 10.34 -12.62 -3.47
CA LEU A 249 10.85 -12.78 -2.11
C LEU A 249 12.36 -13.05 -2.22
N ILE A 250 13.14 -11.97 -2.12
CA ILE A 250 14.61 -11.98 -2.11
C ILE A 250 15.15 -12.25 -0.70
N SER A 251 16.42 -12.67 -0.60
CA SER A 251 17.17 -12.87 0.64
C SER A 251 17.02 -11.73 1.68
N GLY A 252 17.12 -12.08 2.96
CA GLY A 252 17.25 -11.09 4.04
C GLY A 252 18.57 -10.32 3.96
N VAL A 253 19.66 -11.05 3.72
CA VAL A 253 21.03 -10.53 3.60
C VAL A 253 21.18 -9.64 2.37
N LEU A 254 20.61 -10.03 1.22
CA LEU A 254 20.61 -9.18 0.03
C LEU A 254 19.96 -7.80 0.30
N LYS A 255 18.90 -7.73 1.11
CA LYS A 255 18.29 -6.44 1.48
C LYS A 255 19.18 -5.59 2.38
N ALA A 256 20.10 -6.19 3.13
CA ALA A 256 21.10 -5.46 3.92
C ALA A 256 22.23 -4.94 3.01
N VAL A 257 22.74 -5.80 2.12
CA VAL A 257 23.71 -5.43 1.07
C VAL A 257 23.18 -4.27 0.21
N THR A 258 21.97 -4.41 -0.37
CA THR A 258 21.38 -3.33 -1.20
C THR A 258 21.05 -2.08 -0.39
N ARG A 259 20.83 -2.20 0.93
CA ARG A 259 20.66 -1.05 1.83
C ARG A 259 21.97 -0.29 2.07
N ALA A 260 23.08 -0.98 2.32
CA ALA A 260 24.39 -0.35 2.52
C ALA A 260 24.81 0.42 1.25
N ILE A 261 24.68 -0.21 0.08
CA ILE A 261 24.92 0.41 -1.22
C ILE A 261 23.99 1.63 -1.43
N LEU A 262 22.68 1.49 -1.14
CA LEU A 262 21.73 2.60 -1.24
C LEU A 262 22.12 3.79 -0.35
N ASN A 263 22.57 3.55 0.88
CA ASN A 263 22.94 4.63 1.81
C ASN A 263 24.12 5.45 1.25
N ARG A 264 25.11 4.79 0.62
CA ARG A 264 26.22 5.48 -0.06
C ARG A 264 25.78 6.26 -1.29
N ILE A 265 24.89 5.70 -2.11
CA ILE A 265 24.31 6.39 -3.26
C ILE A 265 23.50 7.62 -2.80
N ASP A 266 22.64 7.47 -1.78
CA ASP A 266 21.86 8.57 -1.21
C ASP A 266 22.78 9.68 -0.66
N LYS A 267 23.88 9.34 0.05
CA LYS A 267 24.88 10.30 0.54
C LYS A 267 25.59 11.04 -0.61
N LYS A 268 26.09 10.32 -1.62
CA LYS A 268 26.74 10.96 -2.78
C LYS A 268 25.78 11.82 -3.62
N LEU A 269 24.50 11.48 -3.67
CA LEU A 269 23.45 12.33 -4.28
C LEU A 269 23.08 13.56 -3.45
N GLU A 270 23.48 13.63 -2.17
CA GLU A 270 23.30 14.80 -1.31
C GLU A 270 24.55 15.70 -1.23
N GLU A 271 25.73 15.12 -1.48
CA GLU A 271 27.03 15.80 -1.59
C GLU A 271 27.29 16.39 -2.99
N SER A 272 26.83 15.72 -4.05
CA SER A 272 27.16 16.11 -5.43
C SER A 272 26.26 17.24 -5.94
N GLU A 273 26.85 18.42 -6.14
CA GLU A 273 26.20 19.54 -6.84
C GLU A 273 26.06 19.26 -8.35
N SER A 274 27.02 18.50 -8.90
CA SER A 274 27.01 18.03 -10.29
C SER A 274 26.18 16.75 -10.44
N PRO A 275 25.47 16.58 -11.57
CA PRO A 275 24.67 15.38 -11.80
C PRO A 275 25.51 14.14 -12.12
N ILE A 276 25.27 13.05 -11.38
CA ILE A 276 25.98 11.77 -11.54
C ILE A 276 25.45 11.01 -12.76
N ARG A 277 26.30 10.69 -13.75
CA ARG A 277 25.92 9.92 -14.95
C ARG A 277 25.78 8.42 -14.64
N VAL A 278 24.61 7.83 -14.94
CA VAL A 278 24.36 6.38 -14.81
C VAL A 278 23.95 5.77 -16.15
N THR A 279 24.48 4.59 -16.47
CA THR A 279 24.10 3.80 -17.66
C THR A 279 23.15 2.67 -17.27
N ILE A 280 21.93 2.66 -17.82
CA ILE A 280 20.92 1.64 -17.53
C ILE A 280 21.06 0.49 -18.54
N GLN A 281 21.49 -0.68 -18.08
CA GLN A 281 21.64 -1.88 -18.93
C GLN A 281 20.49 -2.89 -18.77
N ARG A 282 19.82 -2.92 -17.61
CA ARG A 282 18.76 -3.87 -17.26
C ARG A 282 17.73 -3.22 -16.34
N GLY A 283 16.52 -3.79 -16.30
CA GLY A 283 15.44 -3.35 -15.42
C GLY A 283 15.65 -3.69 -13.94
N ILE A 284 14.87 -3.05 -13.08
CA ILE A 284 14.91 -3.15 -11.60
C ILE A 284 14.08 -4.33 -11.05
N LYS A 285 14.46 -4.89 -9.88
CA LYS A 285 13.78 -6.04 -9.26
C LYS A 285 12.57 -5.60 -8.41
N GLN A 286 11.36 -6.06 -8.75
CA GLN A 286 10.16 -5.79 -7.93
C GLN A 286 10.23 -6.48 -6.56
N GLY A 287 10.28 -5.68 -5.48
CA GLY A 287 10.34 -6.16 -4.09
C GLY A 287 11.65 -5.80 -3.37
N ASP A 288 12.66 -5.32 -4.09
CA ASP A 288 13.91 -4.81 -3.55
C ASP A 288 13.81 -3.35 -3.04
N THR A 289 14.74 -2.96 -2.17
CA THR A 289 14.83 -1.63 -1.55
C THR A 289 15.59 -0.57 -2.35
N LEU A 290 16.55 -0.94 -3.21
CA LEU A 290 17.18 0.00 -4.16
C LEU A 290 16.19 0.39 -5.26
N SER A 291 15.40 -0.56 -5.74
CA SER A 291 14.64 -0.45 -6.98
C SER A 291 13.74 0.81 -7.08
N PRO A 292 12.87 1.14 -6.10
CA PRO A 292 12.08 2.39 -6.15
C PRO A 292 12.93 3.67 -5.98
N LYS A 293 14.07 3.55 -5.30
CA LYS A 293 15.01 4.65 -5.00
C LYS A 293 15.91 5.00 -6.17
N LEU A 294 16.13 4.07 -7.09
CA LEU A 294 16.75 4.34 -8.39
C LEU A 294 15.70 4.80 -9.40
N PHE A 295 14.53 4.15 -9.46
CA PHE A 295 13.47 4.47 -10.42
C PHE A 295 12.93 5.90 -10.32
N ASN A 296 12.57 6.36 -9.11
CA ASN A 296 11.91 7.66 -8.97
C ASN A 296 12.82 8.84 -9.39
N PRO A 297 14.11 8.91 -8.99
CA PRO A 297 15.04 9.89 -9.53
C PRO A 297 15.19 9.76 -11.05
N THR A 298 15.43 8.55 -11.58
CA THR A 298 15.54 8.29 -13.03
C THR A 298 14.37 8.88 -13.81
N LEU A 299 13.13 8.67 -13.35
CA LEU A 299 11.94 9.22 -13.99
C LEU A 299 11.80 10.74 -13.78
N GLN A 300 12.11 11.26 -12.59
CA GLN A 300 12.10 12.70 -12.34
C GLN A 300 13.05 13.44 -13.30
N MET A 301 14.21 12.86 -13.61
CA MET A 301 15.18 13.43 -14.54
C MET A 301 14.68 13.45 -15.99
N VAL A 302 13.94 12.41 -16.41
CA VAL A 302 13.27 12.41 -17.73
C VAL A 302 12.27 13.55 -17.81
N LEU A 303 11.47 13.75 -16.74
CA LEU A 303 10.46 14.80 -16.67
C LEU A 303 11.08 16.21 -16.57
N ASP A 304 12.14 16.38 -15.78
CA ASP A 304 12.91 17.63 -15.64
C ASP A 304 13.67 18.01 -16.93
N PHE A 305 13.97 17.04 -17.82
CA PHE A 305 14.59 17.29 -19.13
C PHE A 305 13.59 17.75 -20.21
N ILE A 306 12.28 17.55 -20.00
CA ILE A 306 11.28 17.99 -20.95
C ILE A 306 11.05 19.49 -20.77
N ASP A 307 11.56 20.29 -21.70
CA ASP A 307 11.08 21.66 -21.87
C ASP A 307 9.64 21.63 -22.41
N TRP A 308 8.70 21.93 -21.53
CA TRP A 308 7.29 22.07 -21.89
C TRP A 308 7.02 23.38 -22.65
N GLY A 309 7.86 24.41 -22.50
CA GLY A 309 7.62 25.76 -23.01
C GLY A 309 6.23 26.26 -22.60
N GLU A 310 5.42 26.68 -23.58
CA GLU A 310 4.03 27.11 -23.39
C GLU A 310 3.01 25.94 -23.30
N CYS A 311 3.46 24.67 -23.25
CA CYS A 311 2.57 23.51 -23.22
C CYS A 311 2.09 23.18 -21.80
N GLY A 312 0.80 23.43 -21.53
CA GLY A 312 0.17 23.05 -20.28
C GLY A 312 -1.27 23.59 -20.14
N LEU A 313 -1.75 23.64 -18.90
CA LEU A 313 -2.99 24.31 -18.51
C LEU A 313 -2.66 25.50 -17.60
N SER A 314 -3.11 26.72 -17.97
CA SER A 314 -2.90 27.91 -17.12
C SER A 314 -3.84 27.88 -15.91
N ILE A 315 -3.25 27.92 -14.71
CA ILE A 315 -3.94 27.94 -13.42
C ILE A 315 -3.27 29.00 -12.55
N GLY A 316 -3.99 30.06 -12.16
CA GLY A 316 -3.46 31.12 -11.30
C GLY A 316 -2.24 31.85 -11.89
N GLY A 317 -2.20 32.03 -13.22
CA GLY A 317 -1.08 32.65 -13.91
C GLY A 317 0.17 31.76 -14.08
N ARG A 318 0.14 30.51 -13.59
CA ARG A 318 1.21 29.52 -13.80
C ARG A 318 0.74 28.42 -14.74
N LEU A 319 1.67 27.93 -15.56
CA LEU A 319 1.41 26.82 -16.47
C LEU A 319 1.63 25.49 -15.75
N LEU A 320 0.61 24.62 -15.70
CA LEU A 320 0.70 23.28 -15.15
C LEU A 320 0.68 22.25 -16.28
N SER A 321 1.83 21.62 -16.52
CA SER A 321 2.03 20.69 -17.65
C SER A 321 1.82 19.21 -17.28
N SER A 322 2.30 18.78 -16.11
CA SER A 322 2.21 17.39 -15.64
C SER A 322 1.77 17.27 -14.17
N LEU A 323 1.27 16.09 -13.82
CA LEU A 323 1.02 15.61 -12.46
C LEU A 323 1.55 14.18 -12.35
N ASP A 324 2.55 13.98 -11.51
CA ASP A 324 3.41 12.80 -11.58
C ASP A 324 3.41 12.00 -10.27
N TYR A 325 3.10 10.70 -10.34
CA TYR A 325 3.12 9.81 -9.18
C TYR A 325 3.74 8.45 -9.53
N ALA A 326 5.04 8.29 -9.25
CA ALA A 326 5.81 7.13 -9.69
C ALA A 326 5.59 6.87 -11.20
N ASP A 327 5.19 5.67 -11.62
CA ASP A 327 4.90 5.33 -13.02
C ASP A 327 3.60 5.95 -13.59
N ASP A 328 2.71 6.49 -12.75
CA ASP A 328 1.47 7.16 -13.18
C ASP A 328 1.72 8.66 -13.46
N VAL A 329 2.14 8.99 -14.69
CA VAL A 329 2.30 10.37 -15.22
C VAL A 329 1.01 10.85 -15.90
N THR A 330 0.52 12.04 -15.55
CA THR A 330 -0.68 12.67 -16.15
C THR A 330 -0.33 14.01 -16.79
N LEU A 331 -0.56 14.13 -18.11
CA LEU A 331 -0.35 15.38 -18.85
C LEU A 331 -1.63 16.22 -18.89
N LEU A 332 -1.48 17.54 -18.74
CA LEU A 332 -2.56 18.52 -18.83
C LEU A 332 -2.31 19.48 -19.99
N ALA A 333 -3.28 19.65 -20.89
CA ALA A 333 -3.13 20.47 -22.09
C ALA A 333 -4.42 21.25 -22.37
N SER A 334 -4.28 22.49 -22.85
CA SER A 334 -5.41 23.32 -23.29
C SER A 334 -6.05 22.87 -24.61
N SER A 335 -5.30 22.15 -25.46
CA SER A 335 -5.77 21.69 -26.77
C SER A 335 -5.26 20.30 -27.14
N ARG A 336 -5.97 19.65 -28.08
CA ARG A 336 -5.56 18.37 -28.69
C ARG A 336 -4.19 18.44 -29.36
N VAL A 337 -3.88 19.54 -30.03
CA VAL A 337 -2.61 19.75 -30.74
C VAL A 337 -1.46 19.85 -29.74
N MET A 338 -1.67 20.62 -28.66
CA MET A 338 -0.74 20.71 -27.53
C MET A 338 -0.55 19.35 -26.85
N LEU A 339 -1.62 18.59 -26.59
CA LEU A 339 -1.53 17.25 -26.01
C LEU A 339 -0.72 16.29 -26.89
N LYS A 340 -0.87 16.34 -28.22
CA LYS A 340 -0.05 15.55 -29.15
C LYS A 340 1.43 15.94 -29.05
N LYS A 341 1.76 17.25 -29.01
CA LYS A 341 3.13 17.74 -28.83
C LYS A 341 3.72 17.27 -27.50
N MET A 342 2.98 17.40 -26.39
CA MET A 342 3.41 16.98 -25.05
C MET A 342 3.66 15.46 -24.96
N LEU A 343 2.77 14.64 -25.54
CA LEU A 343 2.96 13.20 -25.60
C LEU A 343 4.17 12.81 -26.46
N GLN A 344 4.46 13.53 -27.55
CA GLN A 344 5.66 13.28 -28.37
C GLN A 344 6.93 13.64 -27.60
N LEU A 345 6.96 14.79 -26.91
CA LEU A 345 8.08 15.18 -26.04
C LEU A 345 8.34 14.13 -24.94
N LEU A 346 7.27 13.65 -24.28
CA LEU A 346 7.36 12.59 -23.28
C LEU A 346 7.83 11.26 -23.86
N SER A 347 7.36 10.88 -25.06
CA SER A 347 7.83 9.68 -25.78
C SER A 347 9.33 9.77 -26.05
N ASN A 348 9.77 10.86 -26.69
CA ASN A 348 11.16 11.11 -27.07
C ASN A 348 12.11 11.14 -25.85
N ALA A 349 11.68 11.73 -24.73
CA ALA A 349 12.47 11.76 -23.50
C ALA A 349 12.50 10.39 -22.79
N SER A 350 11.40 9.64 -22.80
CA SER A 350 11.31 8.31 -22.20
C SER A 350 12.13 7.27 -22.96
N THR A 351 12.13 7.30 -24.30
CA THR A 351 12.89 6.33 -25.12
C THR A 351 14.39 6.44 -24.93
N LYS A 352 14.93 7.65 -24.67
CA LYS A 352 16.35 7.87 -24.34
C LYS A 352 16.82 7.09 -23.12
N VAL A 353 15.91 6.74 -22.20
CA VAL A 353 16.21 6.00 -20.97
C VAL A 353 15.69 4.55 -20.98
N GLY A 354 15.23 4.07 -22.13
CA GLY A 354 14.64 2.73 -22.28
C GLY A 354 13.23 2.58 -21.68
N LEU A 355 12.53 3.69 -21.40
CA LEU A 355 11.14 3.69 -20.94
C LEU A 355 10.18 3.83 -22.13
N HIS A 356 9.02 3.19 -22.01
CA HIS A 356 8.02 3.10 -23.08
C HIS A 356 6.61 3.34 -22.54
N ILE A 357 5.89 4.24 -23.21
CA ILE A 357 4.48 4.54 -22.88
C ILE A 357 3.58 3.41 -23.40
N ASP A 358 2.74 2.87 -22.52
CA ASP A 358 1.81 1.78 -22.81
C ASP A 358 0.45 2.33 -23.31
N PRO A 359 0.10 2.19 -24.59
CA PRO A 359 -1.13 2.75 -25.14
C PRO A 359 -2.42 2.05 -24.65
N GLU A 360 -2.34 0.80 -24.18
CA GLU A 360 -3.49 0.11 -23.61
C GLU A 360 -3.81 0.60 -22.20
N LYS A 361 -2.79 1.00 -21.43
CA LYS A 361 -2.95 1.56 -20.08
C LYS A 361 -3.21 3.06 -20.09
N SER A 362 -2.55 3.82 -20.96
CA SER A 362 -2.79 5.25 -21.16
C SER A 362 -4.20 5.50 -21.68
N LYS A 363 -4.86 6.55 -21.15
CA LYS A 363 -6.23 6.94 -21.52
C LYS A 363 -6.30 8.44 -21.67
N LEU A 364 -6.85 8.90 -22.80
CA LEU A 364 -7.07 10.33 -23.04
C LEU A 364 -8.46 10.74 -22.55
N LEU A 365 -8.53 11.88 -21.89
CA LEU A 365 -9.77 12.51 -21.43
C LEU A 365 -9.88 13.90 -22.06
N THR A 366 -11.10 14.37 -22.32
CA THR A 366 -11.35 15.71 -22.86
C THR A 366 -12.70 16.24 -22.42
N SER A 367 -12.74 17.50 -21.97
CA SER A 367 -13.97 18.26 -21.74
C SER A 367 -14.62 18.74 -23.05
N SER A 368 -13.86 18.78 -24.15
CA SER A 368 -14.34 19.25 -25.44
C SER A 368 -15.20 18.21 -26.15
N LYS A 369 -16.32 18.67 -26.72
CA LYS A 369 -17.24 17.84 -27.51
C LYS A 369 -16.79 17.64 -28.96
N THR A 370 -15.83 18.42 -29.46
CA THR A 370 -15.64 18.63 -30.91
C THR A 370 -14.70 17.65 -31.63
N SER A 371 -13.80 16.93 -30.95
CA SER A 371 -13.16 15.74 -31.55
C SER A 371 -12.57 14.75 -30.53
N ARG A 372 -13.05 13.49 -30.57
CA ARG A 372 -12.53 12.35 -29.79
C ARG A 372 -11.67 11.38 -30.64
N HIS A 373 -11.21 11.78 -31.83
CA HIS A 373 -10.35 10.94 -32.68
C HIS A 373 -9.09 10.48 -31.90
N PRO A 374 -8.58 9.26 -32.08
CA PRO A 374 -7.34 8.83 -31.42
C PRO A 374 -6.14 9.73 -31.75
N ILE A 375 -5.16 9.81 -30.85
CA ILE A 375 -3.87 10.46 -31.12
C ILE A 375 -2.85 9.37 -31.47
N CYS A 376 -2.19 9.49 -32.62
CA CYS A 376 -1.15 8.56 -33.06
C CYS A 376 0.24 9.19 -32.89
N ILE A 377 1.14 8.48 -32.20
CA ILE A 377 2.54 8.85 -31.91
C ILE A 377 3.38 7.58 -32.04
N ASP A 378 4.46 7.63 -32.82
CA ASP A 378 5.42 6.53 -33.01
C ASP A 378 4.73 5.18 -33.36
N GLY A 379 3.70 5.23 -34.20
CA GLY A 379 2.87 4.07 -34.59
C GLY A 379 1.88 3.58 -33.52
N ARG A 380 1.90 4.14 -32.31
CA ARG A 380 1.02 3.78 -31.18
C ARG A 380 -0.24 4.67 -31.16
N VAL A 381 -1.39 4.05 -30.91
CA VAL A 381 -2.71 4.72 -30.95
C VAL A 381 -3.24 4.94 -29.54
N PHE A 382 -3.41 6.19 -29.15
CA PHE A 382 -3.96 6.60 -27.85
C PHE A 382 -5.43 6.99 -28.00
N ALA A 383 -6.32 6.21 -27.38
CA ALA A 383 -7.76 6.40 -27.47
C ALA A 383 -8.31 7.36 -26.41
N PHE A 384 -9.30 8.16 -26.80
CA PHE A 384 -10.14 8.91 -25.87
C PHE A 384 -11.17 8.00 -25.21
N VAL A 385 -11.45 8.26 -23.94
CA VAL A 385 -12.50 7.61 -23.16
C VAL A 385 -13.37 8.65 -22.46
N ASP A 386 -14.51 8.22 -21.91
CA ASP A 386 -15.38 9.09 -21.12
C ASP A 386 -14.99 9.12 -19.64
N HIS A 387 -14.33 8.05 -19.17
CA HIS A 387 -13.88 7.93 -17.79
C HIS A 387 -12.55 7.16 -17.68
N ALA A 388 -11.69 7.57 -16.74
CA ALA A 388 -10.45 6.88 -16.39
C ALA A 388 -10.24 6.86 -14.87
N LEU A 389 -9.42 5.91 -14.39
CA LEU A 389 -9.03 5.83 -12.98
C LEU A 389 -7.63 6.39 -12.81
N TYR A 390 -7.47 7.39 -11.93
CA TYR A 390 -6.17 7.92 -11.52
C TYR A 390 -6.07 7.89 -9.98
N LEU A 391 -5.03 7.25 -9.46
CA LEU A 391 -4.78 7.03 -8.02
C LEU A 391 -6.00 6.48 -7.22
N GLY A 392 -6.87 5.72 -7.89
CA GLY A 392 -8.07 5.12 -7.28
C GLY A 392 -9.32 6.01 -7.27
N CYS A 393 -9.26 7.20 -7.87
CA CYS A 393 -10.41 8.06 -8.14
C CYS A 393 -10.84 7.93 -9.60
N CYS A 394 -12.14 7.87 -9.86
CA CYS A 394 -12.69 7.91 -11.20
C CYS A 394 -12.87 9.38 -11.65
N PHE A 395 -12.20 9.74 -12.73
CA PHE A 395 -12.40 11.01 -13.43
C PHE A 395 -13.22 10.73 -14.67
N SER A 396 -14.23 11.58 -14.95
CA SER A 396 -15.00 11.53 -16.18
C SER A 396 -15.13 12.90 -16.81
N PHE A 397 -15.32 12.95 -18.12
CA PHE A 397 -15.55 14.18 -18.87
C PHE A 397 -16.69 14.00 -19.88
N PRO A 398 -17.81 14.74 -19.73
CA PRO A 398 -18.05 15.83 -18.78
C PRO A 398 -18.03 15.40 -17.29
N PRO A 399 -17.62 16.30 -16.36
CA PRO A 399 -17.36 15.94 -14.96
C PRO A 399 -18.61 15.47 -14.23
N SER A 400 -18.67 14.19 -13.91
CA SER A 400 -19.78 13.55 -13.20
C SER A 400 -19.32 12.95 -11.87
N SER A 401 -19.85 13.49 -10.76
CA SER A 401 -19.63 12.88 -9.44
C SER A 401 -20.37 11.54 -9.28
N ALA A 402 -21.37 11.26 -10.12
CA ALA A 402 -22.08 9.99 -10.12
C ALA A 402 -21.17 8.83 -10.56
N ASP A 403 -20.25 9.04 -11.51
CA ASP A 403 -19.34 7.99 -11.98
C ASP A 403 -18.35 7.55 -10.89
N GLU A 404 -17.83 8.52 -10.14
CA GLU A 404 -16.95 8.28 -8.99
C GLU A 404 -17.69 7.63 -7.81
N ILE A 405 -18.91 8.07 -7.51
CA ILE A 405 -19.75 7.44 -6.48
C ILE A 405 -20.06 6.00 -6.90
N ALA A 406 -20.46 5.76 -8.15
CA ALA A 406 -20.70 4.43 -8.69
C ALA A 406 -19.41 3.57 -8.71
N HIS A 407 -18.25 4.16 -9.02
CA HIS A 407 -16.96 3.47 -8.94
C HIS A 407 -16.66 3.02 -7.49
N ARG A 408 -16.81 3.90 -6.50
CA ARG A 408 -16.61 3.56 -5.08
C ARG A 408 -17.61 2.52 -4.59
N ILE A 409 -18.88 2.59 -5.01
CA ILE A 409 -19.90 1.57 -4.74
C ILE A 409 -19.48 0.21 -5.33
N ARG A 410 -19.04 0.16 -6.60
CA ARG A 410 -18.54 -1.07 -7.25
C ARG A 410 -17.32 -1.65 -6.52
N CYS A 411 -16.36 -0.81 -6.13
CA CYS A 411 -15.20 -1.22 -5.34
C CYS A 411 -15.61 -1.80 -3.97
N GLY A 412 -16.58 -1.18 -3.29
CA GLY A 412 -17.20 -1.69 -2.08
C GLY A 412 -17.84 -3.07 -2.26
N TRP A 413 -18.70 -3.23 -3.27
CA TRP A 413 -19.33 -4.51 -3.60
C TRP A 413 -18.32 -5.61 -3.97
N ASN A 414 -17.21 -5.25 -4.60
CA ASN A 414 -16.14 -6.21 -4.92
C ASN A 414 -15.35 -6.63 -3.67
N ALA A 415 -15.09 -5.70 -2.73
CA ALA A 415 -14.53 -6.03 -1.43
C ALA A 415 -15.49 -6.90 -0.59
N PHE A 416 -16.78 -6.58 -0.59
CA PHE A 416 -17.82 -7.38 0.06
C PHE A 416 -17.88 -8.80 -0.51
N ARG A 417 -17.98 -8.96 -1.84
CA ARG A 417 -18.01 -10.28 -2.49
C ARG A 417 -16.79 -11.13 -2.17
N ARG A 418 -15.59 -10.54 -2.14
CA ARG A 418 -14.34 -11.21 -1.72
C ARG A 418 -14.40 -11.73 -0.27
N LEU A 419 -15.18 -11.10 0.60
CA LEU A 419 -15.34 -11.46 2.01
C LEU A 419 -16.69 -12.10 2.34
N GLN A 420 -17.55 -12.36 1.35
CA GLN A 420 -18.94 -12.78 1.55
C GLN A 420 -19.06 -14.08 2.37
N TYR A 421 -18.13 -15.02 2.22
CA TYR A 421 -18.08 -16.26 3.00
C TYR A 421 -17.78 -16.05 4.51
N ILE A 422 -17.32 -14.86 4.91
CA ILE A 422 -17.21 -14.42 6.31
C ILE A 422 -18.38 -13.50 6.64
N LEU A 423 -18.61 -12.48 5.80
CA LEU A 423 -19.61 -11.43 6.02
C LEU A 423 -21.06 -11.90 5.91
N CYS A 424 -21.35 -13.07 5.35
CA CYS A 424 -22.69 -13.69 5.33
C CYS A 424 -22.78 -14.98 6.17
N ASN A 425 -21.69 -15.43 6.79
CA ASN A 425 -21.69 -16.65 7.59
C ASN A 425 -22.42 -16.42 8.92
N ARG A 426 -23.51 -17.18 9.14
CA ARG A 426 -24.33 -17.12 10.35
C ARG A 426 -23.59 -17.57 11.62
N LYS A 427 -22.47 -18.29 11.49
CA LYS A 427 -21.60 -18.70 12.60
C LYS A 427 -20.65 -17.57 13.06
N VAL A 428 -20.46 -16.51 12.27
CA VAL A 428 -19.60 -15.37 12.64
C VAL A 428 -20.41 -14.36 13.46
N PRO A 429 -19.99 -14.00 14.70
CA PRO A 429 -20.70 -13.03 15.53
C PRO A 429 -20.93 -11.68 14.83
N LEU A 430 -22.15 -11.17 14.94
CA LEU A 430 -22.55 -9.87 14.40
C LEU A 430 -21.59 -8.73 14.82
N PRO A 431 -21.15 -8.56 16.07
CA PRO A 431 -20.24 -7.46 16.45
C PRO A 431 -18.91 -7.46 15.68
N LEU A 432 -18.39 -8.63 15.29
CA LEU A 432 -17.15 -8.76 14.51
C LEU A 432 -17.33 -8.43 13.01
N THR A 433 -18.57 -8.32 12.53
CA THR A 433 -18.90 -8.00 11.13
C THR A 433 -19.73 -6.73 10.98
N ALA A 434 -20.32 -6.21 12.06
CA ALA A 434 -21.27 -5.10 12.06
C ALA A 434 -20.67 -3.82 11.48
N SER A 435 -19.46 -3.45 11.89
CA SER A 435 -18.78 -2.25 11.38
C SER A 435 -18.58 -2.28 9.86
N ILE A 436 -18.37 -3.46 9.28
CA ILE A 436 -18.18 -3.64 7.83
C ILE A 436 -19.53 -3.77 7.12
N ARG A 437 -20.51 -4.47 7.72
CA ARG A 437 -21.87 -4.60 7.16
C ARG A 437 -22.63 -3.26 7.13
N LEU A 438 -22.45 -2.41 8.13
CA LEU A 438 -23.08 -1.08 8.22
C LEU A 438 -22.54 -0.08 7.19
N LEU A 439 -21.27 -0.22 6.78
CA LEU A 439 -20.62 0.70 5.84
C LEU A 439 -20.98 0.47 4.35
N TYR A 440 -21.58 -0.68 4.00
CA TYR A 440 -21.53 -1.19 2.63
C TYR A 440 -22.84 -1.72 2.03
N ASN A 441 -24.00 -1.45 2.64
CA ASN A 441 -25.24 -2.12 2.24
C ASN A 441 -26.42 -1.15 2.06
N PRO A 442 -26.61 -0.56 0.86
CA PRO A 442 -27.85 0.14 0.51
C PRO A 442 -29.02 -0.81 0.25
N ASP A 443 -28.76 -2.03 -0.24
CA ASP A 443 -29.76 -2.79 -1.02
C ASP A 443 -30.23 -4.13 -0.41
N ARG A 444 -29.57 -4.70 0.63
CA ARG A 444 -29.97 -6.01 1.19
C ARG A 444 -29.96 -6.12 2.72
N THR A 445 -31.03 -5.60 3.33
CA THR A 445 -31.99 -6.38 4.16
C THR A 445 -31.46 -7.36 5.24
N LEU A 446 -31.61 -6.96 6.51
CA LEU A 446 -31.51 -7.77 7.76
C LEU A 446 -32.35 -7.03 8.84
N TYR A 447 -33.13 -7.59 9.80
CA TYR A 447 -33.43 -8.96 10.31
C TYR A 447 -34.93 -9.06 10.72
N SER A 448 -35.34 -10.14 11.41
CA SER A 448 -36.65 -10.32 12.11
C SER A 448 -36.43 -10.81 13.56
N LYS A 449 -37.38 -10.83 14.51
CA LYS A 449 -38.49 -9.92 14.90
C LYS A 449 -38.94 -10.35 16.33
N LYS A 450 -39.65 -9.46 17.06
CA LYS A 450 -40.39 -9.66 18.34
C LYS A 450 -39.54 -9.64 19.64
N ASP A 451 -39.87 -8.86 20.69
CA ASP A 451 -41.03 -7.97 20.94
C ASP A 451 -40.68 -6.64 21.64
N GLY A 452 -41.55 -5.63 21.46
CA GLY A 452 -41.96 -4.72 22.55
C GLY A 452 -41.08 -3.54 22.98
N LYS A 453 -40.80 -2.55 22.11
CA LYS A 453 -41.08 -1.11 22.34
C LYS A 453 -40.62 -0.24 21.15
N GLU A 454 -40.94 1.05 21.22
CA GLU A 454 -40.95 2.00 20.11
C GLU A 454 -39.56 2.32 19.56
N ASP A 455 -39.37 2.02 18.27
CA ASP A 455 -38.48 2.74 17.38
C ASP A 455 -38.91 2.46 15.93
N ALA A 456 -38.57 3.34 14.99
CA ALA A 456 -39.16 3.38 13.65
C ALA A 456 -39.19 2.02 12.93
N ARG A 457 -40.40 1.48 12.72
CA ARG A 457 -40.65 0.15 12.12
C ARG A 457 -40.37 0.15 10.61
N ILE A 458 -39.14 -0.16 10.23
CA ILE A 458 -38.76 -0.50 8.84
C ILE A 458 -38.73 -2.02 8.72
N THR A 459 -39.62 -2.65 7.94
CA THR A 459 -39.52 -4.10 7.74
C THR A 459 -38.72 -4.47 6.50
N LEU A 460 -38.23 -5.71 6.52
CA LEU A 460 -37.46 -6.35 5.45
C LEU A 460 -38.33 -6.68 4.21
N LEU A 461 -39.65 -6.72 4.39
CA LEU A 461 -40.66 -6.93 3.35
C LEU A 461 -41.08 -5.62 2.68
N ASP A 462 -41.02 -4.51 3.41
CA ASP A 462 -41.33 -3.20 2.84
C ASP A 462 -40.17 -2.76 1.93
N ARG A 463 -40.40 -2.71 0.62
CA ARG A 463 -39.44 -2.19 -0.36
C ARG A 463 -39.28 -0.68 -0.21
N TRP A 464 -38.48 -0.22 0.76
CA TRP A 464 -38.26 1.20 0.99
C TRP A 464 -37.19 1.73 0.03
N SER A 465 -37.60 2.65 -0.85
CA SER A 465 -36.67 3.36 -1.74
C SER A 465 -35.65 4.17 -0.92
N CYS A 466 -34.50 4.47 -1.53
CA CYS A 466 -33.50 5.34 -0.91
C CYS A 466 -34.09 6.70 -0.51
N GLU A 467 -35.08 7.21 -1.25
CA GLU A 467 -35.82 8.44 -0.94
C GLU A 467 -36.55 8.34 0.41
N ARG A 468 -37.28 7.24 0.64
CA ARG A 468 -38.02 7.03 1.90
C ARG A 468 -37.09 6.90 3.10
N ILE A 469 -35.93 6.25 2.94
CA ILE A 469 -34.90 6.16 3.98
C ILE A 469 -34.30 7.55 4.27
N ARG A 470 -34.01 8.35 3.25
CA ARG A 470 -33.47 9.72 3.39
C ARG A 470 -34.48 10.67 4.04
N ALA A 471 -35.75 10.57 3.69
CA ALA A 471 -36.83 11.36 4.30
C ALA A 471 -36.91 11.15 5.82
N LEU A 472 -36.81 9.90 6.28
CA LEU A 472 -36.92 9.57 7.71
C LEU A 472 -35.62 9.79 8.50
N THR A 473 -34.47 9.45 7.92
CA THR A 473 -33.16 9.64 8.58
C THR A 473 -32.61 11.06 8.47
N LYS A 474 -33.23 11.91 7.64
CA LYS A 474 -32.73 13.23 7.20
C LYS A 474 -31.32 13.20 6.61
N VAL A 475 -30.84 12.02 6.18
CA VAL A 475 -29.54 11.85 5.52
C VAL A 475 -29.65 12.43 4.11
N ARG A 476 -28.82 13.44 3.83
CA ARG A 476 -28.79 14.11 2.52
C ARG A 476 -28.29 13.15 1.44
N ASP A 477 -28.82 13.28 0.22
CA ASP A 477 -28.28 12.54 -0.92
C ASP A 477 -26.86 13.01 -1.22
N TRP A 478 -25.89 12.12 -1.04
CA TRP A 478 -24.48 12.43 -1.26
C TRP A 478 -24.14 12.64 -2.75
N ILE A 479 -24.98 12.17 -3.68
CA ILE A 479 -24.83 12.45 -5.11
C ILE A 479 -24.99 13.95 -5.39
N ASN A 480 -25.87 14.64 -4.65
CA ASN A 480 -26.15 16.07 -4.81
C ASN A 480 -25.38 16.94 -3.81
N GLU A 481 -25.21 16.46 -2.57
CA GLU A 481 -24.50 17.16 -1.50
C GLU A 481 -22.98 17.20 -1.72
N ALA A 482 -22.37 16.15 -2.32
CA ALA A 482 -20.92 16.14 -2.53
C ALA A 482 -20.44 17.14 -3.60
N PRO A 483 -21.08 17.29 -4.78
CA PRO A 483 -20.79 18.39 -5.72
C PRO A 483 -20.96 19.76 -5.07
N ARG A 484 -22.08 19.99 -4.37
CA ARG A 484 -22.34 21.26 -3.67
C ARG A 484 -21.22 21.59 -2.69
N ARG A 485 -20.80 20.63 -1.85
CA ARG A 485 -19.70 20.82 -0.89
C ARG A 485 -18.35 21.05 -1.56
N LYS A 486 -18.03 20.32 -2.65
CA LYS A 486 -16.81 20.55 -3.44
C LYS A 486 -16.78 21.96 -4.03
N LEU A 487 -17.90 22.44 -4.56
CA LEU A 487 -18.03 23.80 -5.11
C LEU A 487 -17.94 24.87 -4.01
N THR A 488 -18.63 24.71 -2.88
CA THR A 488 -18.51 25.62 -1.73
C THR A 488 -17.07 25.67 -1.20
N TRP A 489 -16.39 24.53 -1.14
CA TRP A 489 -15.00 24.44 -0.73
C TRP A 489 -14.03 25.07 -1.74
N ALA A 490 -14.25 24.84 -3.04
CA ALA A 490 -13.48 25.48 -4.11
C ALA A 490 -13.64 27.01 -4.10
N ARG A 491 -14.88 27.51 -3.90
CA ARG A 491 -15.15 28.94 -3.74
C ARG A 491 -14.45 29.53 -2.52
N LYS A 492 -14.49 28.82 -1.38
CA LYS A 492 -13.75 29.21 -0.17
C LYS A 492 -12.24 29.22 -0.39
N ILE A 493 -11.70 28.30 -1.21
CA ILE A 493 -10.29 28.28 -1.60
C ILE A 493 -9.93 29.45 -2.51
N SER A 494 -10.76 29.81 -3.49
CA SER A 494 -10.50 30.98 -4.35
C SER A 494 -10.61 32.32 -3.60
N GLU A 495 -11.27 32.32 -2.44
CA GLU A 495 -11.36 33.46 -1.51
C GLU A 495 -10.23 33.45 -0.45
N MET A 496 -9.32 32.46 -0.45
CA MET A 496 -8.22 32.36 0.51
C MET A 496 -6.91 32.93 -0.03
N ASP A 497 -6.17 33.61 0.85
CA ASP A 497 -4.79 34.01 0.62
C ASP A 497 -3.84 32.79 0.45
N GLU A 498 -2.84 32.91 -0.42
CA GLU A 498 -2.05 31.80 -0.97
C GLU A 498 -1.33 31.00 0.14
N ASN A 499 -0.81 31.72 1.14
CA ASN A 499 -0.17 31.14 2.33
C ASN A 499 -1.15 30.36 3.23
N VAL A 500 -2.41 30.81 3.32
CA VAL A 500 -3.45 30.15 4.13
C VAL A 500 -3.91 28.87 3.42
N TRP A 501 -4.12 28.94 2.11
CA TRP A 501 -4.45 27.79 1.27
C TRP A 501 -3.39 26.69 1.38
N ALA A 502 -2.11 27.02 1.17
CA ALA A 502 -1.00 26.06 1.20
C ALA A 502 -0.90 25.35 2.56
N ARG A 503 -1.07 26.08 3.67
CA ARG A 503 -1.06 25.52 5.02
C ARG A 503 -2.27 24.61 5.27
N VAL A 504 -3.47 25.02 4.81
CA VAL A 504 -4.73 24.27 4.97
C VAL A 504 -4.71 22.91 4.27
N ILE A 505 -4.09 22.81 3.09
CA ILE A 505 -4.04 21.54 2.34
C ILE A 505 -2.93 20.59 2.80
N THR A 506 -1.86 21.11 3.41
CA THR A 506 -0.69 20.33 3.85
C THR A 506 -0.78 19.84 5.29
N THR A 507 -1.44 20.58 6.19
CA THR A 507 -1.54 20.22 7.62
C THR A 507 -2.76 19.37 7.94
N TRP A 508 -2.55 18.05 8.08
CA TRP A 508 -3.57 17.14 8.59
C TRP A 508 -3.58 17.12 10.12
N ILE A 509 -4.66 17.62 10.73
CA ILE A 509 -4.86 17.60 12.19
C ILE A 509 -5.93 16.54 12.55
N PRO A 510 -5.62 15.56 13.43
CA PRO A 510 -6.56 14.53 13.88
C PRO A 510 -7.90 15.09 14.36
N TYR A 511 -8.96 14.26 14.28
CA TYR A 511 -10.30 14.67 14.72
C TYR A 511 -10.36 14.94 16.23
N ASP A 512 -9.55 14.23 17.00
CA ASP A 512 -9.65 14.13 18.46
C ASP A 512 -8.86 15.22 19.21
N TYR A 513 -8.22 16.16 18.48
CA TYR A 513 -7.34 17.19 19.08
C TYR A 513 -8.05 18.54 19.34
N VAL A 514 -9.32 18.70 18.94
CA VAL A 514 -10.08 19.96 19.13
C VAL A 514 -11.56 19.67 19.42
N ASP A 515 -11.98 19.87 20.68
CA ASP A 515 -13.33 19.59 21.21
C ASP A 515 -14.51 20.34 20.55
N ARG A 516 -14.25 21.21 19.56
CA ARG A 516 -15.26 22.10 18.95
C ARG A 516 -15.45 21.97 17.44
N ARG A 517 -15.01 20.87 16.80
CA ARG A 517 -15.24 20.65 15.35
C ARG A 517 -16.72 20.32 15.02
N ARG A 518 -17.49 21.32 14.56
CA ARG A 518 -18.72 21.07 13.77
C ARG A 518 -18.37 20.65 12.34
N ARG A 519 -18.23 19.33 12.12
CA ARG A 519 -18.10 18.60 10.84
C ARG A 519 -17.42 19.34 9.66
N GLY A 520 -16.13 19.08 9.48
CA GLY A 520 -15.53 19.00 8.13
C GLY A 520 -15.00 20.30 7.50
N HIS A 521 -14.35 21.17 8.28
CA HIS A 521 -13.55 22.30 7.77
C HIS A 521 -12.16 22.30 8.42
N SER A 522 -11.16 22.87 7.73
CA SER A 522 -9.95 23.38 8.37
C SER A 522 -10.24 24.72 9.05
N MET A 523 -9.50 25.03 10.11
CA MET A 523 -9.53 26.34 10.77
C MET A 523 -8.71 27.34 9.95
N ALA A 524 -9.32 28.46 9.60
CA ALA A 524 -8.63 29.66 9.16
C ALA A 524 -9.24 30.82 9.94
N ARG A 525 -8.53 31.21 11.02
CA ARG A 525 -9.01 31.93 12.21
C ARG A 525 -10.01 31.11 13.03
#